data_AF-A0A4S8K077-F1
#
_entry.id   AF-A0A4S8K077-F1
#
_cell.length_a   1.000
_cell.length_b   1.000
_cell.length_c   1.000
_cell.angle_alpha   90.00
_cell.angle_beta   90.00
_cell.angle_gamma   90.00
#
_symmetry.space_group_name_H-M   'P 1'
#
loop_
_entity.id
_entity.type
_entity.pdbx_description
1 polymer ?
#
loop_
_entity_poly.entity_id
_entity_poly.type
_entity_poly.pdbx_seq_one_letter_code
_entity_poly.pdbx_strand_id
1 'polypeptide(L)'
;MNGAESGRSQLPPTTAVASDLSQALTDCFRPNVLNLATGDPGEGGKRQAAALDGSPPPLPQPPIVLVHGIFGFGKGKLGGLSYFAGAEKKDDHVLVPDLGSLTSIHDRARELFYYLKGGQVDYGEEHSRNFGHAQLGKIYERGHHPSWDEHHPVHFVGHSAGVQVARVLQQMLAEKVPPFPPSSSSSSTSLNQTCSLLQAFSGYDTSEDWVLSITSLSGAINGTIRTYYDGMRPGNGRTMKSICLLQLCRIGVTLFDWLDIAWLKNYYNFGFDHFEMGWRKTGVSGLAELLLGNTGPFATGDWILPDLTIEGSIKLNSGLRTFPNTFYFSYATKRTRKIFGLTVPSTILGIHPLLFLRVLQMCRWRFPRNASLPYKGYRDEDWEDNDGALNTISMTHPRLPIEHPSLLVVDDSTCLPLQPGIWYYKIIEADHIFFILNRERAGAQFDLMYDGIFQRCRKHMFRSRTPALCSESSQLLPQNFQTTQVGG
;
A
#
# COMPACT_ATOMS: atom_id res chain seq x y z
N MET A 1 36.73 52.53 12.28
CA MET A 1 35.60 52.51 13.22
C MET A 1 34.32 52.80 12.44
N ASN A 2 33.37 51.88 12.58
CA ASN A 2 31.93 51.95 12.27
C ASN A 2 31.49 52.25 10.82
N GLY A 3 31.19 51.18 10.09
CA GLY A 3 30.20 51.16 9.01
C GLY A 3 29.22 50.03 9.27
N ALA A 4 27.94 50.35 9.41
CA ALA A 4 26.85 49.43 9.71
C ALA A 4 26.34 48.75 8.42
N GLU A 5 26.18 47.43 8.44
CA GLU A 5 25.45 46.69 7.41
C GLU A 5 24.08 46.26 7.94
N SER A 6 23.03 46.69 7.24
CA SER A 6 21.64 46.28 7.46
C SER A 6 21.39 44.88 6.90
N GLY A 7 20.93 43.97 7.76
CA GLY A 7 20.49 42.63 7.35
C GLY A 7 19.23 42.67 6.49
N ARG A 8 19.28 42.03 5.32
CA ARG A 8 18.09 41.60 4.57
C ARG A 8 17.63 40.25 5.09
N SER A 9 16.46 40.22 5.72
CA SER A 9 15.73 39.02 6.09
C SER A 9 15.25 38.28 4.82
N GLN A 10 15.75 37.07 4.58
CA GLN A 10 15.18 36.15 3.59
C GLN A 10 13.95 35.46 4.20
N LEU A 11 12.80 35.58 3.52
CA LEU A 11 11.57 34.84 3.80
C LEU A 11 11.74 33.34 3.44
N PRO A 12 11.16 32.39 4.21
CA PRO A 12 11.34 30.95 3.98
C PRO A 12 10.38 30.39 2.90
N PRO A 13 10.81 29.34 2.16
CA PRO A 13 10.02 28.73 1.08
C PRO A 13 8.96 27.79 1.67
N THR A 14 7.71 28.26 1.77
CA THR A 14 6.59 27.57 2.45
C THR A 14 5.37 27.29 1.55
N THR A 15 5.46 27.56 0.25
CA THR A 15 4.31 27.57 -0.67
C THR A 15 4.06 26.28 -1.48
N ALA A 16 4.97 25.31 -1.48
CA ALA A 16 4.92 24.21 -2.47
C ALA A 16 3.80 23.18 -2.22
N VAL A 17 3.42 22.92 -0.98
CA VAL A 17 2.56 21.75 -0.70
C VAL A 17 1.08 22.15 -0.56
N ALA A 18 0.80 23.43 -0.29
CA ALA A 18 -0.52 24.01 -0.56
C ALA A 18 -0.78 24.03 -2.08
N SER A 19 0.25 24.22 -2.91
CA SER A 19 0.13 24.09 -4.36
C SER A 19 -0.21 22.67 -4.79
N ASP A 20 0.36 21.63 -4.19
CA ASP A 20 0.05 20.24 -4.58
C ASP A 20 -1.34 19.77 -4.12
N LEU A 21 -1.76 20.14 -2.90
CA LEU A 21 -3.11 19.83 -2.41
C LEU A 21 -4.15 20.64 -3.18
N SER A 22 -3.85 21.92 -3.44
CA SER A 22 -4.67 22.79 -4.27
C SER A 22 -4.68 22.33 -5.72
N GLN A 23 -3.58 21.88 -6.33
CA GLN A 23 -3.53 21.40 -7.72
C GLN A 23 -4.16 20.02 -7.88
N ALA A 24 -3.96 19.09 -6.94
CA ALA A 24 -4.68 17.81 -6.96
C ALA A 24 -6.19 18.03 -6.83
N LEU A 25 -6.63 18.98 -5.98
CA LEU A 25 -8.03 19.41 -5.91
C LEU A 25 -8.46 20.17 -7.18
N THR A 26 -7.66 21.12 -7.68
CA THR A 26 -7.98 21.98 -8.83
C THR A 26 -8.05 21.20 -10.14
N ASP A 27 -7.21 20.18 -10.33
CA ASP A 27 -7.27 19.25 -11.46
C ASP A 27 -8.49 18.31 -11.33
N CYS A 28 -8.93 17.98 -10.11
CA CYS A 28 -10.24 17.34 -9.88
C CYS A 28 -11.44 18.28 -10.10
N PHE A 29 -11.22 19.60 -10.17
CA PHE A 29 -12.26 20.62 -10.31
C PHE A 29 -12.25 21.34 -11.68
N ARG A 30 -11.40 20.93 -12.64
CA ARG A 30 -11.53 21.43 -14.02
C ARG A 30 -12.65 20.69 -14.74
N PRO A 31 -13.74 21.38 -15.16
CA PRO A 31 -14.66 20.79 -16.11
C PRO A 31 -13.91 20.64 -17.44
N ASN A 32 -13.70 19.39 -17.88
CA ASN A 32 -13.32 19.17 -19.27
C ASN A 32 -14.47 19.68 -20.15
N VAL A 33 -14.16 20.69 -20.96
CA VAL A 33 -15.05 21.29 -21.95
C VAL A 33 -15.61 20.16 -22.82
N LEU A 34 -16.93 19.97 -22.76
CA LEU A 34 -17.68 19.10 -23.66
C LEU A 34 -17.37 19.50 -25.11
N ASN A 35 -16.79 18.60 -25.88
CA ASN A 35 -17.06 18.58 -27.31
C ASN A 35 -18.43 17.92 -27.50
N LEU A 36 -19.43 18.75 -27.78
CA LEU A 36 -20.71 18.35 -28.36
C LEU A 36 -20.41 17.66 -29.70
N ALA A 37 -20.48 16.33 -29.72
CA ALA A 37 -20.77 15.59 -30.94
C ALA A 37 -22.28 15.32 -30.94
N THR A 38 -22.95 15.95 -31.90
CA THR A 38 -24.36 15.80 -32.25
C THR A 38 -24.75 14.33 -32.41
N GLY A 39 -25.87 13.96 -31.79
CA GLY A 39 -26.41 12.60 -31.84
C GLY A 39 -26.94 12.20 -33.19
N ASP A 40 -26.98 10.88 -33.41
CA ASP A 40 -27.84 10.22 -34.37
C ASP A 40 -28.49 9.02 -33.67
N PRO A 41 -29.82 8.81 -33.74
CA PRO A 41 -30.50 7.71 -33.08
C PRO A 41 -30.81 6.57 -34.07
N GLY A 42 -30.49 5.33 -33.68
CA GLY A 42 -31.27 4.18 -34.17
C GLY A 42 -30.52 2.88 -34.40
N GLU A 43 -31.29 1.81 -34.17
CA GLU A 43 -31.06 0.38 -34.46
C GLU A 43 -29.95 -0.33 -33.64
N GLY A 44 -30.18 -1.45 -32.99
CA GLY A 44 -31.28 -2.42 -33.06
C GLY A 44 -30.69 -3.73 -32.55
N GLY A 45 -31.40 -4.41 -31.64
CA GLY A 45 -30.88 -5.56 -30.90
C GLY A 45 -30.29 -6.65 -31.78
N LYS A 46 -29.06 -7.09 -31.46
CA LYS A 46 -28.55 -8.39 -31.89
C LYS A 46 -28.43 -9.29 -30.67
N ARG A 47 -29.41 -10.20 -30.56
CA ARG A 47 -29.32 -11.44 -29.79
C ARG A 47 -28.02 -12.13 -30.19
N GLN A 48 -27.14 -12.37 -29.22
CA GLN A 48 -25.96 -13.20 -29.44
C GLN A 48 -26.43 -14.65 -29.55
N ALA A 49 -26.27 -15.21 -30.75
CA ALA A 49 -26.47 -16.62 -31.00
C ALA A 49 -25.42 -17.42 -30.22
N ALA A 50 -25.88 -18.42 -29.47
CA ALA A 50 -25.02 -19.39 -28.82
C ALA A 50 -24.27 -20.20 -29.89
N ALA A 51 -22.95 -20.03 -29.94
CA ALA A 51 -22.07 -20.98 -30.60
C ALA A 51 -21.93 -22.19 -29.69
N LEU A 52 -22.48 -23.32 -30.13
CA LEU A 52 -22.19 -24.65 -29.59
C LEU A 52 -20.78 -25.02 -30.06
N ASP A 53 -19.77 -24.63 -29.30
CA ASP A 53 -18.46 -25.27 -29.34
C ASP A 53 -18.36 -26.17 -28.10
N GLY A 54 -18.08 -27.46 -28.33
CA GLY A 54 -18.10 -28.53 -27.31
C GLY A 54 -16.89 -28.50 -26.38
N SER A 55 -16.27 -27.35 -26.19
CA SER A 55 -15.20 -27.14 -25.22
C SER A 55 -15.83 -26.85 -23.85
N PRO A 56 -15.33 -27.45 -22.75
CA PRO A 56 -15.80 -27.10 -21.42
C PRO A 56 -15.65 -25.58 -21.23
N PRO A 57 -16.61 -24.91 -20.55
CA PRO A 57 -16.51 -23.48 -20.31
C PRO A 57 -15.14 -23.17 -19.70
N PRO A 58 -14.41 -22.15 -20.19
CA PRO A 58 -13.11 -21.82 -19.66
C PRO A 58 -13.23 -21.65 -18.14
N LEU A 59 -12.36 -22.33 -17.40
CA LEU A 59 -12.33 -22.25 -15.94
C LEU A 59 -12.30 -20.77 -15.51
N PRO A 60 -13.04 -20.38 -14.46
CA PRO A 60 -13.08 -18.98 -14.02
C PRO A 60 -11.66 -18.50 -13.71
N GLN A 61 -11.21 -17.45 -14.40
CA GLN A 61 -9.89 -16.89 -14.17
C GLN A 61 -9.87 -16.15 -12.82
N PRO A 62 -8.84 -16.32 -11.98
CA PRO A 62 -8.68 -15.53 -10.75
C PRO A 62 -8.77 -14.01 -11.01
N PRO A 63 -9.56 -13.24 -10.26
CA PRO A 63 -9.62 -11.79 -10.47
C PRO A 63 -8.28 -11.12 -10.12
N ILE A 64 -7.97 -10.04 -10.84
CA ILE A 64 -6.86 -9.14 -10.52
C ILE A 64 -7.43 -7.96 -9.74
N VAL A 65 -6.96 -7.73 -8.52
CA VAL A 65 -7.47 -6.69 -7.63
C VAL A 65 -6.43 -5.58 -7.53
N LEU A 66 -6.76 -4.40 -8.07
CA LEU A 66 -5.89 -3.22 -8.05
C LEU A 66 -6.12 -2.41 -6.78
N VAL A 67 -5.14 -2.38 -5.89
CA VAL A 67 -5.25 -1.74 -4.56
C VAL A 67 -4.48 -0.43 -4.56
N HIS A 68 -5.20 0.68 -4.44
CA HIS A 68 -4.61 2.03 -4.47
C HIS A 68 -3.80 2.33 -3.21
N GLY A 69 -3.02 3.43 -3.22
CA GLY A 69 -2.25 3.91 -2.08
C GLY A 69 -2.96 4.97 -1.24
N ILE A 70 -2.15 5.82 -0.58
CA ILE A 70 -2.59 7.05 0.08
C ILE A 70 -3.24 8.01 -0.93
N PHE A 71 -4.32 8.68 -0.53
CA PHE A 71 -5.13 9.56 -1.38
C PHE A 71 -5.74 8.91 -2.63
N GLY A 72 -5.57 7.60 -2.80
CA GLY A 72 -6.19 6.88 -3.91
C GLY A 72 -7.70 6.70 -3.73
N PHE A 73 -8.33 6.20 -4.77
CA PHE A 73 -9.78 6.06 -4.86
C PHE A 73 -10.12 4.88 -5.78
N GLY A 74 -11.27 4.26 -5.56
CA GLY A 74 -11.77 3.16 -6.37
C GLY A 74 -12.56 3.62 -7.60
N LYS A 75 -13.09 2.62 -8.32
CA LYS A 75 -13.88 2.86 -9.53
C LYS A 75 -15.15 3.67 -9.23
N GLY A 76 -15.43 4.68 -10.05
CA GLY A 76 -16.64 5.51 -9.96
C GLY A 76 -16.52 6.74 -9.06
N LYS A 77 -15.36 6.98 -8.43
CA LYS A 77 -15.05 8.20 -7.69
C LYS A 77 -14.51 9.30 -8.59
N LEU A 78 -14.46 10.54 -8.08
CA LEU A 78 -13.95 11.72 -8.77
C LEU A 78 -14.51 11.90 -10.19
N GLY A 79 -15.83 11.78 -10.34
CA GLY A 79 -16.50 11.95 -11.64
C GLY A 79 -16.17 10.85 -12.67
N GLY A 80 -15.70 9.68 -12.23
CA GLY A 80 -15.35 8.56 -13.11
C GLY A 80 -13.89 8.56 -13.57
N LEU A 81 -13.04 9.40 -12.96
CA LEU A 81 -11.59 9.33 -13.13
C LEU A 81 -11.08 7.94 -12.71
N SER A 82 -10.04 7.46 -13.38
CA SER A 82 -9.39 6.19 -13.04
C SER A 82 -8.07 6.44 -12.31
N TYR A 83 -7.97 5.97 -11.08
CA TYR A 83 -6.70 6.00 -10.33
C TYR A 83 -5.61 5.24 -11.08
N PHE A 84 -5.92 4.06 -11.61
CA PHE A 84 -4.98 3.23 -12.39
C PHE A 84 -4.95 3.58 -13.88
N ALA A 85 -5.39 4.79 -14.25
CA ALA A 85 -5.35 5.33 -15.61
C ALA A 85 -5.94 4.41 -16.70
N GLY A 86 -6.98 3.64 -16.34
CA GLY A 86 -7.68 2.73 -17.24
C GLY A 86 -7.05 1.34 -17.36
N ALA A 87 -6.06 0.98 -16.52
CA ALA A 87 -5.52 -0.38 -16.47
C ALA A 87 -6.62 -1.42 -16.21
N GLU A 88 -7.65 -1.06 -15.45
CA GLU A 88 -8.82 -1.91 -15.17
C GLU A 88 -9.68 -2.24 -16.40
N LYS A 89 -9.40 -1.63 -17.56
CA LYS A 89 -10.05 -1.94 -18.84
C LYS A 89 -9.21 -2.88 -19.73
N LYS A 90 -8.01 -3.27 -19.30
CA LYS A 90 -7.10 -4.14 -20.08
C LYS A 90 -7.44 -5.63 -19.98
N ASP A 91 -8.27 -6.02 -19.03
CA ASP A 91 -8.66 -7.39 -18.79
C ASP A 91 -10.09 -7.43 -18.21
N ASP A 92 -10.86 -8.47 -18.56
CA ASP A 92 -12.28 -8.58 -18.23
C ASP A 92 -12.55 -8.85 -16.74
N HIS A 93 -11.56 -9.35 -15.99
CA HIS A 93 -11.72 -9.72 -14.58
C HIS A 93 -10.78 -8.93 -13.67
N VAL A 94 -10.91 -7.59 -13.72
CA VAL A 94 -10.18 -6.64 -12.87
C VAL A 94 -11.13 -5.93 -11.90
N LEU A 95 -10.77 -5.95 -10.62
CA LEU A 95 -11.49 -5.27 -9.54
C LEU A 95 -10.67 -4.07 -9.03
N VAL A 96 -11.35 -2.97 -8.73
CA VAL A 96 -10.72 -1.73 -8.23
C VAL A 96 -11.49 -1.25 -7.00
N PRO A 97 -11.20 -1.82 -5.81
CA PRO A 97 -11.85 -1.45 -4.56
C PRO A 97 -11.69 0.04 -4.24
N ASP A 98 -12.74 0.63 -3.68
CA ASP A 98 -12.73 1.94 -3.06
C ASP A 98 -12.54 1.77 -1.55
N LEU A 99 -11.28 1.85 -1.11
CA LEU A 99 -10.88 1.75 0.30
C LEU A 99 -10.67 3.16 0.87
N GLY A 100 -10.72 3.30 2.19
CA GLY A 100 -10.42 4.57 2.84
C GLY A 100 -9.06 5.15 2.39
N SER A 101 -9.07 6.36 1.85
CA SER A 101 -7.87 6.95 1.24
C SER A 101 -6.81 7.35 2.26
N LEU A 102 -7.20 7.54 3.53
CA LEU A 102 -6.34 7.92 4.66
C LEU A 102 -6.43 7.00 5.87
N THR A 103 -7.27 5.97 5.85
CA THR A 103 -7.39 4.99 6.95
C THR A 103 -6.13 4.12 7.10
N SER A 104 -5.96 3.51 8.27
CA SER A 104 -4.78 2.68 8.54
C SER A 104 -4.69 1.48 7.60
N ILE A 105 -3.50 0.89 7.49
CA ILE A 105 -3.30 -0.31 6.67
C ILE A 105 -4.14 -1.49 7.20
N HIS A 106 -4.31 -1.57 8.52
CA HIS A 106 -5.17 -2.55 9.17
C HIS A 106 -6.62 -2.43 8.68
N ASP A 107 -7.20 -1.24 8.77
CA ASP A 107 -8.60 -1.01 8.42
C ASP A 107 -8.86 -1.22 6.94
N ARG A 108 -7.92 -0.78 6.09
CA ARG A 108 -7.98 -1.01 4.65
C ARG A 108 -7.92 -2.49 4.31
N ALA A 109 -7.17 -3.30 5.07
CA ALA A 109 -7.12 -4.75 4.87
C ALA A 109 -8.47 -5.40 5.23
N ARG A 110 -9.10 -4.97 6.33
CA ARG A 110 -10.46 -5.40 6.71
C ARG A 110 -11.48 -5.01 5.65
N GLU A 111 -11.48 -3.77 5.20
CA GLU A 111 -12.37 -3.28 4.14
C GLU A 111 -12.18 -4.06 2.84
N LEU A 112 -10.94 -4.38 2.47
CA LEU A 112 -10.63 -5.15 1.27
C LEU A 112 -11.16 -6.59 1.35
N PHE A 113 -11.08 -7.23 2.52
CA PHE A 113 -11.67 -8.55 2.73
C PHE A 113 -13.17 -8.54 2.45
N TYR A 114 -13.92 -7.65 3.10
CA TYR A 114 -15.37 -7.58 2.97
C TYR A 114 -15.83 -7.03 1.61
N TYR A 115 -15.01 -6.20 0.94
CA TYR A 115 -15.24 -5.83 -0.46
C TYR A 115 -15.26 -7.07 -1.37
N LEU A 116 -14.33 -8.00 -1.19
CA LEU A 116 -14.25 -9.23 -1.97
C LEU A 116 -15.31 -10.24 -1.54
N LYS A 117 -15.35 -10.57 -0.24
CA LYS A 117 -16.17 -11.66 0.30
C LYS A 117 -17.65 -11.28 0.43
N GLY A 118 -17.94 -10.00 0.70
CA GLY A 118 -19.26 -9.52 1.11
C GLY A 118 -19.44 -9.57 2.62
N GLY A 119 -20.47 -8.89 3.12
CA GLY A 119 -20.80 -8.79 4.55
C GLY A 119 -20.50 -7.41 5.15
N GLN A 120 -20.68 -7.31 6.46
CA GLN A 120 -20.40 -6.08 7.21
C GLN A 120 -18.93 -6.03 7.60
N VAL A 121 -18.28 -4.89 7.35
CA VAL A 121 -16.88 -4.70 7.75
C VAL A 121 -16.76 -4.83 9.27
N ASP A 122 -15.92 -5.73 9.73
CA ASP A 122 -15.51 -5.89 11.13
C ASP A 122 -14.03 -5.53 11.27
N TYR A 123 -13.78 -4.37 11.91
CA TYR A 123 -12.43 -3.88 12.22
C TYR A 123 -11.81 -4.58 13.43
N GLY A 124 -12.51 -5.51 14.08
CA GLY A 124 -12.02 -6.26 15.24
C GLY A 124 -12.21 -5.50 16.55
N GLU A 125 -12.74 -6.20 17.56
CA GLU A 125 -13.10 -5.62 18.85
C GLU A 125 -11.90 -5.00 19.58
N GLU A 126 -10.76 -5.69 19.62
CA GLU A 126 -9.56 -5.20 20.31
C GLU A 126 -8.97 -3.96 19.62
N HIS A 127 -8.82 -4.00 18.29
CA HIS A 127 -8.32 -2.88 17.48
C HIS A 127 -9.20 -1.65 17.68
N SER A 128 -10.51 -1.82 17.53
CA SER A 128 -11.49 -0.73 17.64
C SER A 128 -11.53 -0.10 19.03
N ARG A 129 -11.36 -0.91 20.09
CA ARG A 129 -11.23 -0.43 21.47
C ARG A 129 -9.93 0.35 21.69
N ASN A 130 -8.82 -0.15 21.15
CA ASN A 130 -7.50 0.48 21.31
C ASN A 130 -7.41 1.82 20.58
N PHE A 131 -8.06 1.96 19.44
CA PHE A 131 -8.02 3.15 18.60
C PHE A 131 -9.29 4.03 18.67
N GLY A 132 -10.26 3.62 19.50
CA GLY A 132 -11.41 4.46 19.87
C GLY A 132 -12.38 4.73 18.71
N HIS A 133 -12.69 3.71 17.92
CA HIS A 133 -13.66 3.80 16.81
C HIS A 133 -14.66 2.64 16.85
N ALA A 134 -15.69 2.70 16.00
CA ALA A 134 -16.68 1.64 15.90
C ALA A 134 -16.06 0.36 15.33
N GLN A 135 -16.42 -0.79 15.91
CA GLN A 135 -15.98 -2.10 15.40
C GLN A 135 -16.58 -2.43 14.04
N LEU A 136 -17.84 -2.08 13.83
CA LEU A 136 -18.57 -2.42 12.62
C LEU A 136 -18.61 -1.21 11.68
N GLY A 137 -18.29 -1.45 10.42
CA GLY A 137 -18.27 -0.46 9.35
C GLY A 137 -19.39 -0.66 8.33
N LYS A 138 -19.10 -0.24 7.09
CA LYS A 138 -20.00 -0.36 5.95
C LYS A 138 -20.39 -1.81 5.64
N ILE A 139 -21.56 -1.97 5.03
CA ILE A 139 -22.07 -3.28 4.61
C ILE A 139 -21.88 -3.42 3.10
N TYR A 140 -21.26 -4.53 2.70
CA TYR A 140 -21.20 -4.98 1.33
C TYR A 140 -22.25 -6.08 1.12
N GLU A 141 -23.46 -5.69 0.67
CA GLU A 141 -24.58 -6.62 0.45
C GLU A 141 -24.19 -7.81 -0.44
N ARG A 142 -23.33 -7.57 -1.42
CA ARG A 142 -22.73 -8.60 -2.26
C ARG A 142 -21.24 -8.33 -2.42
N GLY A 143 -20.43 -9.34 -2.08
CA GLY A 143 -19.00 -9.33 -2.38
C GLY A 143 -18.73 -9.31 -3.88
N HIS A 144 -17.63 -8.69 -4.28
CA HIS A 144 -17.20 -8.69 -5.68
C HIS A 144 -16.60 -10.04 -6.12
N HIS A 145 -16.24 -10.91 -5.18
CA HIS A 145 -15.81 -12.29 -5.40
C HIS A 145 -16.28 -13.20 -4.24
N PRO A 146 -17.60 -13.49 -4.09
CA PRO A 146 -18.12 -14.16 -2.88
C PRO A 146 -17.60 -15.60 -2.68
N SER A 147 -17.27 -16.28 -3.78
CA SER A 147 -16.67 -17.62 -3.75
C SER A 147 -15.19 -17.62 -3.43
N TRP A 148 -14.59 -16.47 -3.07
CA TRP A 148 -13.17 -16.36 -2.74
C TRP A 148 -12.75 -17.36 -1.67
N ASP A 149 -11.84 -18.25 -2.06
CA ASP A 149 -11.22 -19.28 -1.21
C ASP A 149 -9.89 -19.75 -1.86
N GLU A 150 -9.31 -20.83 -1.36
CA GLU A 150 -8.07 -21.44 -1.90
C GLU A 150 -8.22 -22.03 -3.32
N HIS A 151 -9.44 -22.38 -3.73
CA HIS A 151 -9.78 -22.89 -5.06
C HIS A 151 -10.17 -21.77 -6.03
N HIS A 152 -10.62 -20.64 -5.50
CA HIS A 152 -10.95 -19.42 -6.23
C HIS A 152 -10.11 -18.24 -5.73
N PRO A 153 -8.77 -18.30 -5.79
CA PRO A 153 -7.91 -17.29 -5.21
C PRO A 153 -7.88 -16.00 -6.05
N VAL A 154 -7.15 -14.99 -5.58
CA VAL A 154 -7.00 -13.69 -6.27
C VAL A 154 -5.54 -13.29 -6.48
N HIS A 155 -5.32 -12.40 -7.44
CA HIS A 155 -4.06 -11.68 -7.60
C HIS A 155 -4.21 -10.24 -7.09
N PHE A 156 -3.30 -9.78 -6.24
CA PHE A 156 -3.25 -8.37 -5.83
C PHE A 156 -2.18 -7.61 -6.61
N VAL A 157 -2.53 -6.41 -7.09
CA VAL A 157 -1.58 -5.43 -7.62
C VAL A 157 -1.73 -4.15 -6.79
N GLY A 158 -0.79 -3.93 -5.87
CA GLY A 158 -0.79 -2.80 -4.96
C GLY A 158 0.11 -1.68 -5.45
N HIS A 159 -0.42 -0.46 -5.58
CA HIS A 159 0.38 0.75 -5.76
C HIS A 159 0.63 1.44 -4.42
N SER A 160 1.85 1.93 -4.19
CA SER A 160 2.19 2.70 -2.99
C SER A 160 1.83 1.95 -1.70
N ALA A 161 1.01 2.51 -0.81
CA ALA A 161 0.54 1.84 0.41
C ALA A 161 -0.32 0.58 0.15
N GLY A 162 -0.89 0.42 -1.05
CA GLY A 162 -1.77 -0.69 -1.40
C GLY A 162 -1.09 -2.07 -1.30
N VAL A 163 0.23 -2.15 -1.48
CA VAL A 163 0.97 -3.41 -1.25
C VAL A 163 0.99 -3.79 0.22
N GLN A 164 1.09 -2.82 1.14
CA GLN A 164 1.06 -3.11 2.58
C GLN A 164 -0.31 -3.66 2.96
N VAL A 165 -1.38 -3.09 2.40
CA VAL A 165 -2.76 -3.58 2.59
C VAL A 165 -2.89 -5.04 2.14
N ALA A 166 -2.42 -5.37 0.93
CA ALA A 166 -2.48 -6.73 0.41
C ALA A 166 -1.70 -7.73 1.29
N ARG A 167 -0.52 -7.33 1.80
CA ARG A 167 0.32 -8.17 2.67
C ARG A 167 -0.30 -8.36 4.05
N VAL A 168 -0.83 -7.31 4.65
CA VAL A 168 -1.53 -7.38 5.95
C VAL A 168 -2.77 -8.25 5.83
N LEU A 169 -3.57 -8.08 4.76
CA LEU A 169 -4.71 -8.95 4.47
C LEU A 169 -4.27 -10.41 4.34
N GLN A 170 -3.21 -10.69 3.58
CA GLN A 170 -2.73 -12.07 3.43
C GLN A 170 -2.31 -12.69 4.77
N GLN A 171 -1.62 -11.93 5.62
CA GLN A 171 -1.25 -12.41 6.95
C GLN A 171 -2.50 -12.66 7.81
N MET A 172 -3.48 -11.76 7.80
CA MET A 172 -4.77 -11.95 8.50
C MET A 172 -5.51 -13.21 8.06
N LEU A 173 -5.46 -13.56 6.77
CA LEU A 173 -6.07 -14.79 6.25
C LEU A 173 -5.37 -16.06 6.77
N ALA A 174 -4.06 -15.98 7.01
CA ALA A 174 -3.22 -17.11 7.44
C ALA A 174 -3.38 -17.45 8.93
N GLU A 175 -3.76 -16.48 9.75
CA GLU A 175 -3.83 -16.64 11.20
C GLU A 175 -5.16 -17.29 11.60
N LYS A 176 -5.12 -18.62 11.75
CA LYS A 176 -6.25 -19.42 12.22
C LYS A 176 -6.39 -19.37 13.73
N VAL A 177 -7.63 -19.46 14.20
CA VAL A 177 -7.97 -19.67 15.60
C VAL A 177 -7.42 -21.04 16.05
N PRO A 178 -6.58 -21.12 17.11
CA PRO A 178 -6.24 -22.39 17.72
C PRO A 178 -7.51 -23.03 18.30
N PRO A 179 -7.72 -24.35 18.14
CA PRO A 179 -8.93 -25.02 18.61
C PRO A 179 -9.13 -25.02 20.13
N PHE A 180 -8.15 -24.53 20.92
CA PHE A 180 -8.24 -24.39 22.37
C PHE A 180 -7.60 -23.07 22.84
N PRO A 181 -8.22 -22.35 23.79
CA PRO A 181 -7.59 -21.18 24.40
C PRO A 181 -6.34 -21.60 25.17
N PRO A 182 -5.23 -20.83 25.11
CA PRO A 182 -4.07 -21.10 25.94
C PRO A 182 -4.47 -20.97 27.42
N SER A 183 -4.17 -22.02 28.18
CA SER A 183 -4.32 -22.04 29.64
C SER A 183 -3.61 -20.82 30.24
N SER A 184 -4.37 -20.05 31.03
CA SER A 184 -4.00 -18.79 31.65
C SER A 184 -2.84 -18.95 32.65
N SER A 185 -1.61 -19.01 32.17
CA SER A 185 -0.42 -18.97 33.04
C SER A 185 0.86 -18.64 32.28
N SER A 186 0.94 -17.47 31.64
CA SER A 186 2.24 -16.88 31.30
C SER A 186 2.12 -15.39 31.03
N SER A 187 2.72 -14.60 31.93
CA SER A 187 2.96 -13.18 31.82
C SER A 187 3.91 -12.85 30.65
N SER A 188 3.48 -12.08 29.65
CA SER A 188 4.39 -11.31 28.79
C SER A 188 3.67 -10.31 27.89
N THR A 189 4.10 -9.05 27.95
CA THR A 189 3.64 -7.88 27.20
C THR A 189 3.84 -8.02 25.67
N SER A 190 4.53 -9.06 25.19
CA SER A 190 4.71 -9.35 23.75
C SER A 190 3.58 -10.19 23.14
N LEU A 191 2.73 -10.81 23.96
CA LEU A 191 1.59 -11.63 23.49
C LEU A 191 0.39 -10.80 23.03
N ASN A 192 0.27 -9.55 23.48
CA ASN A 192 -0.92 -8.75 23.24
C ASN A 192 -1.08 -8.33 21.77
N GLN A 193 0.01 -8.16 21.02
CA GLN A 193 -0.08 -7.78 19.60
C GLN A 193 -0.39 -8.98 18.69
N THR A 194 0.10 -10.18 19.04
CA THR A 194 -0.22 -11.43 18.35
C THR A 194 -1.66 -11.87 18.59
N CYS A 195 -2.27 -11.53 19.73
CA CYS A 195 -3.69 -11.82 20.00
C CYS A 195 -4.67 -11.05 19.10
N SER A 196 -4.35 -9.82 18.66
CA SER A 196 -5.27 -9.02 17.83
C SER A 196 -5.49 -9.57 16.41
N LEU A 197 -4.56 -10.38 15.91
CA LEU A 197 -4.62 -11.01 14.59
C LEU A 197 -5.20 -12.43 14.62
N LEU A 198 -5.17 -13.09 15.79
CA LEU A 198 -5.66 -14.46 16.02
C LEU A 198 -7.16 -14.67 15.75
N GLN A 199 -7.91 -13.60 15.48
CA GLN A 199 -9.32 -13.65 15.12
C GLN A 199 -9.67 -12.60 14.06
N ALA A 200 -8.86 -12.52 12.99
CA ALA A 200 -9.09 -11.49 11.97
C ALA A 200 -10.47 -11.64 11.28
N PHE A 201 -10.90 -12.85 10.91
CA PHE A 201 -12.17 -13.05 10.21
C PHE A 201 -12.99 -14.17 10.85
N SER A 202 -13.58 -13.88 12.03
CA SER A 202 -14.46 -14.81 12.75
C SER A 202 -15.53 -15.42 11.85
N GLY A 203 -15.66 -16.75 11.87
CA GLY A 203 -16.67 -17.47 11.09
C GLY A 203 -16.27 -17.82 9.66
N TYR A 204 -15.06 -17.44 9.23
CA TYR A 204 -14.49 -17.85 7.94
C TYR A 204 -13.30 -18.80 8.14
N ASP A 205 -13.25 -19.90 7.39
CA ASP A 205 -12.06 -20.76 7.32
C ASP A 205 -11.09 -20.21 6.29
N THR A 206 -10.36 -19.17 6.68
CA THR A 206 -9.42 -18.47 5.80
C THR A 206 -8.08 -19.18 5.71
N SER A 207 -7.34 -18.89 4.64
CA SER A 207 -5.97 -19.34 4.43
C SER A 207 -5.19 -18.29 3.65
N GLU A 208 -3.87 -18.19 3.86
CA GLU A 208 -2.98 -17.38 3.02
C GLU A 208 -3.09 -17.74 1.53
N ASP A 209 -3.56 -18.97 1.27
CA ASP A 209 -3.63 -19.59 -0.03
C ASP A 209 -4.77 -19.06 -0.90
N TRP A 210 -5.64 -18.24 -0.32
CA TRP A 210 -6.62 -17.41 -1.02
C TRP A 210 -5.95 -16.34 -1.91
N VAL A 211 -4.63 -16.15 -1.78
CA VAL A 211 -3.83 -15.20 -2.57
C VAL A 211 -2.80 -15.96 -3.42
N LEU A 212 -2.93 -15.84 -4.75
CA LEU A 212 -1.97 -16.43 -5.69
C LEU A 212 -0.71 -15.58 -5.87
N SER A 213 -0.87 -14.26 -5.97
CA SER A 213 0.27 -13.37 -6.12
C SER A 213 0.04 -11.99 -5.55
N ILE A 214 1.11 -11.34 -5.12
CA ILE A 214 1.14 -9.93 -4.76
C ILE A 214 2.18 -9.23 -5.64
N THR A 215 1.72 -8.28 -6.46
CA THR A 215 2.58 -7.40 -7.25
C THR A 215 2.58 -6.00 -6.63
N SER A 216 3.77 -5.48 -6.38
CA SER A 216 4.02 -4.13 -5.87
C SER A 216 4.43 -3.22 -7.03
N LEU A 217 3.76 -2.08 -7.17
CA LEU A 217 4.15 -1.02 -8.09
C LEU A 217 4.43 0.24 -7.27
N SER A 218 5.70 0.67 -7.20
CA SER A 218 6.11 1.78 -6.34
C SER A 218 5.64 1.58 -4.89
N GLY A 219 5.77 0.37 -4.34
CA GLY A 219 5.15 0.01 -3.06
C GLY A 219 5.89 0.51 -1.83
N ALA A 220 5.17 0.94 -0.79
CA ALA A 220 5.73 1.46 0.46
C ALA A 220 6.14 0.34 1.45
N ILE A 221 6.83 -0.70 0.99
CA ILE A 221 7.01 -1.95 1.74
C ILE A 221 7.80 -1.75 3.05
N ASN A 222 8.75 -0.81 3.09
CA ASN A 222 9.56 -0.50 4.27
C ASN A 222 9.36 0.94 4.77
N GLY A 223 8.28 1.61 4.36
CA GLY A 223 7.97 2.99 4.73
C GLY A 223 8.78 4.02 3.93
N THR A 224 8.72 5.29 4.32
CA THR A 224 9.44 6.37 3.63
C THR A 224 9.84 7.50 4.55
N ILE A 225 10.99 8.11 4.26
CA ILE A 225 11.44 9.34 4.89
C ILE A 225 10.55 10.55 4.56
N ARG A 226 9.73 10.48 3.49
CA ARG A 226 8.82 11.57 3.10
C ARG A 226 7.83 11.90 4.20
N THR A 227 7.41 10.91 4.98
CA THR A 227 6.52 11.11 6.12
C THR A 227 7.07 12.15 7.12
N TYR A 228 8.38 12.14 7.38
CA TYR A 228 9.02 13.09 8.30
C TYR A 228 9.13 14.50 7.73
N TYR A 229 9.31 14.62 6.41
CA TYR A 229 9.26 15.91 5.71
C TYR A 229 7.86 16.52 5.78
N ASP A 230 6.84 15.71 5.55
CA ASP A 230 5.46 16.18 5.51
C ASP A 230 4.96 16.59 6.90
N GLY A 231 5.47 15.94 7.96
CA GLY A 231 5.22 16.42 9.31
C GLY A 231 5.29 15.40 10.42
N MET A 232 5.54 14.12 10.13
CA MET A 232 5.68 13.10 11.18
C MET A 232 6.95 13.33 12.00
N ARG A 233 6.88 13.03 13.30
CA ARG A 233 8.03 13.13 14.20
C ARG A 233 8.95 11.90 14.01
N PRO A 234 10.25 12.12 13.72
CA PRO A 234 11.21 11.02 13.74
C PRO A 234 11.37 10.49 15.18
N GLY A 235 11.53 9.17 15.32
CA GLY A 235 11.74 8.51 16.61
C GLY A 235 10.52 7.70 17.08
N ASN A 236 9.33 8.30 17.13
CA ASN A 236 8.10 7.54 17.44
C ASN A 236 7.29 7.14 16.20
N GLY A 237 7.50 7.82 15.07
CA GLY A 237 6.81 7.57 13.79
C GLY A 237 5.28 7.71 13.85
N ARG A 238 4.72 8.22 14.96
CA ARG A 238 3.28 8.14 15.26
C ARG A 238 2.60 9.48 15.37
N THR A 239 3.32 10.49 15.87
CA THR A 239 2.73 11.80 16.10
C THR A 239 3.24 12.85 15.13
N MET A 240 2.36 13.80 14.80
CA MET A 240 2.71 14.94 13.95
C MET A 240 3.51 15.99 14.75
N LYS A 241 4.36 16.73 14.04
CA LYS A 241 4.99 17.96 14.55
C LYS A 241 3.90 19.00 14.84
N SER A 242 4.09 19.81 15.87
CA SER A 242 3.12 20.84 16.27
C SER A 242 2.90 21.91 15.20
N ILE A 243 3.94 22.21 14.41
CA ILE A 243 3.88 23.19 13.31
C ILE A 243 4.44 22.50 12.06
N CYS A 244 3.56 22.05 11.19
CA CYS A 244 3.88 21.49 9.88
C CYS A 244 2.65 21.55 8.99
N LEU A 245 2.84 21.38 7.68
CA LEU A 245 1.71 21.46 6.76
C LEU A 245 0.73 20.28 6.91
N LEU A 246 1.21 19.13 7.36
CA LEU A 246 0.35 18.00 7.66
C LEU A 246 -0.74 18.35 8.69
N GLN A 247 -0.52 19.36 9.55
CA GLN A 247 -1.56 19.89 10.43
C GLN A 247 -2.71 20.57 9.66
N LEU A 248 -2.43 21.24 8.54
CA LEU A 248 -3.51 21.80 7.70
C LEU A 248 -4.30 20.70 7.01
N CYS A 249 -3.62 19.65 6.54
CA CYS A 249 -4.29 18.46 6.01
C CYS A 249 -5.21 17.83 7.08
N ARG A 250 -4.68 17.62 8.30
CA ARG A 250 -5.46 17.16 9.45
C ARG A 250 -6.72 17.99 9.66
N ILE A 251 -6.59 19.32 9.76
CA ILE A 251 -7.72 20.23 9.97
C ILE A 251 -8.74 20.11 8.83
N GLY A 252 -8.27 20.12 7.58
CA GLY A 252 -9.13 20.02 6.40
C GLY A 252 -9.93 18.72 6.36
N VAL A 253 -9.27 17.59 6.63
CA VAL A 253 -9.91 16.26 6.69
C VAL A 253 -10.89 16.18 7.86
N THR A 254 -10.51 16.66 9.05
CA THR A 254 -11.41 16.72 10.21
C THR A 254 -12.67 17.53 9.91
N LEU A 255 -12.54 18.70 9.28
CA LEU A 255 -13.69 19.52 8.89
C LEU A 255 -14.55 18.83 7.83
N PHE A 256 -13.92 18.19 6.84
CA PHE A 256 -14.61 17.45 5.79
C PHE A 256 -15.48 16.32 6.37
N ASP A 257 -14.90 15.47 7.21
CA ASP A 257 -15.60 14.33 7.81
C ASP A 257 -16.64 14.77 8.85
N TRP A 258 -16.36 15.84 9.61
CA TRP A 258 -17.32 16.42 10.54
C TRP A 258 -18.53 17.02 9.81
N LEU A 259 -18.35 17.71 8.69
CA LEU A 259 -19.48 18.25 7.91
C LEU A 259 -20.41 17.16 7.37
N ASP A 260 -19.88 15.95 7.13
CA ASP A 260 -20.63 14.75 6.78
C ASP A 260 -21.61 14.95 5.60
N ILE A 261 -21.12 15.58 4.53
CA ILE A 261 -21.92 15.91 3.35
C ILE A 261 -21.94 14.71 2.40
N ALA A 262 -23.11 14.07 2.27
CA ALA A 262 -23.27 12.81 1.54
C ALA A 262 -22.81 12.86 0.07
N TRP A 263 -23.18 13.90 -0.69
CA TRP A 263 -22.78 14.00 -2.11
C TRP A 263 -21.26 14.17 -2.26
N LEU A 264 -20.61 14.84 -1.29
CA LEU A 264 -19.18 15.08 -1.30
C LEU A 264 -18.43 13.79 -0.95
N LYS A 265 -18.87 13.03 0.06
CA LYS A 265 -18.35 11.68 0.38
C LYS A 265 -18.59 10.67 -0.75
N ASN A 266 -19.69 10.81 -1.47
CA ASN A 266 -19.95 10.02 -2.67
C ASN A 266 -18.96 10.35 -3.79
N TYR A 267 -18.56 11.61 -3.93
CA TYR A 267 -17.54 12.05 -4.89
C TYR A 267 -16.14 11.58 -4.51
N TYR A 268 -15.75 11.72 -3.23
CA TYR A 268 -14.47 11.28 -2.68
C TYR A 268 -14.58 11.08 -1.17
N ASN A 269 -14.09 9.96 -0.63
CA ASN A 269 -14.17 9.66 0.80
C ASN A 269 -12.76 9.41 1.39
N PHE A 270 -12.44 10.06 2.50
CA PHE A 270 -11.20 9.79 3.25
C PHE A 270 -11.25 8.46 4.02
N GLY A 271 -12.45 7.94 4.30
CA GLY A 271 -12.70 6.61 4.83
C GLY A 271 -12.93 6.54 6.33
N PHE A 272 -13.06 7.67 7.04
CA PHE A 272 -13.17 7.68 8.50
C PHE A 272 -14.61 7.52 9.03
N ASP A 273 -15.51 6.91 8.27
CA ASP A 273 -16.92 6.78 8.68
C ASP A 273 -17.08 6.00 10.00
N HIS A 274 -16.20 5.02 10.26
CA HIS A 274 -16.20 4.23 11.51
C HIS A 274 -15.71 5.00 12.74
N PHE A 275 -15.07 6.18 12.57
CA PHE A 275 -14.78 7.10 13.68
C PHE A 275 -15.99 7.95 14.07
N GLU A 276 -17.08 7.90 13.29
CA GLU A 276 -18.36 8.52 13.61
C GLU A 276 -18.28 10.04 13.89
N MET A 277 -17.36 10.74 13.22
CA MET A 277 -17.03 12.15 13.50
C MET A 277 -18.09 13.17 13.08
N GLY A 278 -19.13 12.75 12.35
CA GLY A 278 -20.12 13.66 11.76
C GLY A 278 -20.83 14.57 12.77
N TRP A 279 -21.14 15.80 12.35
CA TRP A 279 -21.70 16.86 13.19
C TRP A 279 -23.00 16.49 13.89
N ARG A 280 -23.80 15.60 13.26
CA ARG A 280 -25.05 15.08 13.85
C ARG A 280 -24.81 14.23 15.09
N LYS A 281 -23.63 13.60 15.19
CA LYS A 281 -23.22 12.76 16.33
C LYS A 281 -22.41 13.53 17.35
N THR A 282 -21.41 14.30 16.89
CA THR A 282 -20.41 14.91 17.77
C THR A 282 -20.70 16.37 18.13
N GLY A 283 -21.52 17.07 17.35
CA GLY A 283 -21.82 18.50 17.54
C GLY A 283 -20.58 19.40 17.42
N VAL A 284 -20.74 20.68 17.79
CA VAL A 284 -19.65 21.69 17.69
C VAL A 284 -18.59 21.48 18.79
N SER A 285 -18.99 21.03 19.98
CA SER A 285 -18.03 20.68 21.04
C SER A 285 -17.14 19.50 20.64
N GLY A 286 -17.70 18.49 19.97
CA GLY A 286 -16.92 17.38 19.43
C GLY A 286 -15.95 17.82 18.33
N LEU A 287 -16.31 18.80 17.49
CA LEU A 287 -15.36 19.38 16.54
C LEU A 287 -14.15 20.01 17.25
N ALA A 288 -14.37 20.71 18.37
CA ALA A 288 -13.27 21.27 19.14
C ALA A 288 -12.32 20.18 19.67
N GLU A 289 -12.87 19.08 20.20
CA GLU A 289 -12.08 17.92 20.66
C GLU A 289 -11.27 17.26 19.52
N LEU A 290 -11.87 17.11 18.34
CA LEU A 290 -11.20 16.57 17.14
C LEU A 290 -10.07 17.49 16.67
N LEU A 291 -10.31 18.81 16.64
CA LEU A 291 -9.32 19.81 16.21
C LEU A 291 -8.19 19.97 17.23
N LEU A 292 -8.45 19.84 18.52
CA LEU A 292 -7.42 19.79 19.57
C LEU A 292 -6.59 18.50 19.50
N GLY A 293 -7.09 17.46 18.83
CA GLY A 293 -6.41 16.19 18.70
C GLY A 293 -6.57 15.29 19.94
N ASN A 294 -7.66 15.46 20.67
CA ASN A 294 -7.99 14.61 21.83
C ASN A 294 -8.73 13.34 21.42
N THR A 295 -9.41 13.35 20.27
CA THR A 295 -10.21 12.24 19.74
C THR A 295 -10.00 12.09 18.24
N GLY A 296 -10.44 10.95 17.68
CA GLY A 296 -10.39 10.66 16.25
C GLY A 296 -9.07 10.04 15.77
N PRO A 297 -8.97 9.76 14.46
CA PRO A 297 -7.90 8.93 13.89
C PRO A 297 -6.49 9.53 14.11
N PHE A 298 -6.40 10.86 14.04
CA PHE A 298 -5.14 11.57 14.21
C PHE A 298 -4.63 11.59 15.65
N ALA A 299 -5.53 11.48 16.64
CA ALA A 299 -5.18 11.44 18.06
C ALA A 299 -4.64 10.06 18.45
N THR A 300 -5.26 9.00 17.94
CA THR A 300 -4.91 7.61 18.25
C THR A 300 -3.76 7.07 17.40
N GLY A 301 -3.51 7.71 16.25
CA GLY A 301 -2.51 7.28 15.29
C GLY A 301 -3.01 6.18 14.36
N ASP A 302 -4.33 5.95 14.31
CA ASP A 302 -4.97 4.97 13.44
C ASP A 302 -5.38 5.59 12.11
N TRP A 303 -4.34 5.88 11.32
CA TRP A 303 -4.45 6.42 9.97
C TRP A 303 -3.18 6.08 9.21
N ILE A 304 -3.17 6.33 7.91
CA ILE A 304 -2.18 5.75 7.01
C ILE A 304 -0.72 6.23 7.24
N LEU A 305 -0.49 7.47 7.69
CA LEU A 305 0.88 8.00 7.73
C LEU A 305 1.77 7.36 8.80
N PRO A 306 1.30 7.09 10.04
CA PRO A 306 2.04 6.29 11.00
C PRO A 306 2.57 4.98 10.41
N ASP A 307 1.75 4.25 9.67
CA ASP A 307 2.13 2.99 9.01
C ASP A 307 3.18 3.17 7.90
N LEU A 308 3.19 4.33 7.24
CA LEU A 308 4.14 4.68 6.18
C LEU A 308 5.47 5.25 6.69
N THR A 309 5.61 5.50 7.99
CA THR A 309 6.93 5.80 8.58
C THR A 309 7.83 4.56 8.54
N ILE A 310 9.15 4.74 8.62
CA ILE A 310 10.06 3.59 8.65
C ILE A 310 9.78 2.75 9.91
N GLU A 311 9.57 3.39 11.07
CA GLU A 311 9.27 2.71 12.32
C GLU A 311 7.92 1.96 12.26
N GLY A 312 6.89 2.58 11.69
CA GLY A 312 5.57 1.97 11.50
C GLY A 312 5.62 0.78 10.55
N SER A 313 6.32 0.91 9.43
CA SER A 313 6.51 -0.19 8.48
C SER A 313 7.34 -1.33 9.03
N ILE A 314 8.35 -1.06 9.87
CA ILE A 314 9.08 -2.10 10.63
C ILE A 314 8.12 -2.83 11.56
N LYS A 315 7.29 -2.08 12.30
CA LYS A 315 6.33 -2.68 13.22
C LYS A 315 5.35 -3.57 12.47
N LEU A 316 4.79 -3.11 11.36
CA LEU A 316 3.95 -3.92 10.49
C LEU A 316 4.69 -5.17 10.02
N ASN A 317 5.86 -5.01 9.40
CA ASN A 317 6.64 -6.12 8.83
C ASN A 317 7.06 -7.17 9.87
N SER A 318 7.21 -6.81 11.14
CA SER A 318 7.56 -7.77 12.20
C SER A 318 6.57 -8.92 12.37
N GLY A 319 5.30 -8.70 12.01
CA GLY A 319 4.26 -9.73 12.02
C GLY A 319 3.94 -10.34 10.65
N LEU A 320 4.55 -9.85 9.57
CA LEU A 320 4.23 -10.28 8.21
C LEU A 320 5.22 -11.32 7.69
N ARG A 321 4.71 -12.35 7.02
CA ARG A 321 5.52 -13.39 6.38
C ARG A 321 5.49 -13.27 4.85
N THR A 322 6.46 -13.89 4.19
CA THR A 322 6.37 -14.27 2.77
C THR A 322 5.92 -15.72 2.72
N PHE A 323 4.78 -15.99 2.09
CA PHE A 323 4.17 -17.31 2.09
C PHE A 323 4.71 -18.19 0.94
N PRO A 324 5.00 -19.48 1.20
CA PRO A 324 5.70 -20.35 0.24
C PRO A 324 4.91 -20.63 -1.03
N ASN A 325 3.58 -20.51 -1.00
CA ASN A 325 2.69 -20.82 -2.13
C ASN A 325 2.22 -19.57 -2.91
N THR A 326 2.78 -18.39 -2.61
CA THR A 326 2.38 -17.11 -3.22
C THR A 326 3.54 -16.52 -4.03
N PHE A 327 3.24 -16.00 -5.22
CA PHE A 327 4.22 -15.30 -6.04
C PHE A 327 4.32 -13.82 -5.65
N TYR A 328 5.53 -13.29 -5.50
CA TYR A 328 5.74 -11.88 -5.13
C TYR A 328 6.56 -11.15 -6.18
N PHE A 329 6.08 -10.00 -6.64
CA PHE A 329 6.76 -9.15 -7.60
C PHE A 329 6.84 -7.73 -7.09
N SER A 330 7.94 -7.02 -7.38
CA SER A 330 8.03 -5.59 -7.09
C SER A 330 8.68 -4.79 -8.20
N TYR A 331 8.03 -3.70 -8.58
CA TYR A 331 8.51 -2.71 -9.51
C TYR A 331 8.87 -1.45 -8.72
N ALA A 332 10.13 -1.37 -8.29
CA ALA A 332 10.68 -0.25 -7.57
C ALA A 332 11.00 0.91 -8.53
N THR A 333 10.43 2.07 -8.28
CA THR A 333 10.58 3.26 -9.12
C THR A 333 11.73 4.15 -8.64
N LYS A 334 12.37 4.84 -9.58
CA LYS A 334 13.48 5.75 -9.32
C LYS A 334 13.53 6.89 -10.34
N ARG A 335 13.72 8.13 -9.85
CA ARG A 335 14.00 9.34 -10.66
C ARG A 335 15.21 10.12 -10.17
N THR A 336 16.20 9.41 -9.66
CA THR A 336 17.46 9.98 -9.18
C THR A 336 18.64 9.39 -9.96
N ARG A 337 19.76 10.13 -9.99
CA ARG A 337 21.04 9.70 -10.55
C ARG A 337 22.18 10.16 -9.65
N LYS A 338 23.33 9.51 -9.73
CA LYS A 338 24.53 9.92 -8.99
C LYS A 338 25.43 10.79 -9.87
N ILE A 339 25.81 11.97 -9.37
CA ILE A 339 26.77 12.88 -9.99
C ILE A 339 27.85 13.18 -8.96
N PHE A 340 29.11 12.84 -9.23
CA PHE A 340 30.24 13.00 -8.29
C PHE A 340 29.96 12.44 -6.88
N GLY A 341 29.28 11.31 -6.79
CA GLY A 341 28.89 10.69 -5.52
C GLY A 341 27.65 11.28 -4.84
N LEU A 342 27.10 12.39 -5.35
CA LEU A 342 25.86 13.00 -4.84
C LEU A 342 24.65 12.49 -5.62
N THR A 343 23.65 11.98 -4.92
CA THR A 343 22.36 11.60 -5.52
C THR A 343 21.54 12.85 -5.84
N VAL A 344 21.10 13.04 -7.08
CA VAL A 344 20.33 14.21 -7.53
C VAL A 344 19.17 13.77 -8.41
N PRO A 345 18.12 14.60 -8.61
CA PRO A 345 17.07 14.30 -9.59
C PRO A 345 17.66 13.99 -10.98
N SER A 346 17.09 12.99 -11.68
CA SER A 346 17.63 12.49 -12.95
C SER A 346 17.44 13.49 -14.10
N THR A 347 16.21 13.94 -14.33
CA THR A 347 15.86 14.95 -15.34
C THR A 347 14.68 15.80 -14.88
N ILE A 348 14.69 17.10 -15.17
CA ILE A 348 13.59 18.02 -14.82
C ILE A 348 12.31 17.66 -15.59
N LEU A 349 12.44 17.30 -16.87
CA LEU A 349 11.29 16.96 -17.73
C LEU A 349 10.73 15.55 -17.52
N GLY A 350 11.50 14.63 -16.93
CA GLY A 350 11.06 13.26 -16.66
C GLY A 350 10.25 13.10 -15.38
N ILE A 351 10.34 14.08 -14.47
CA ILE A 351 9.67 14.06 -13.17
C ILE A 351 8.43 14.95 -13.25
N HIS A 352 7.32 14.49 -12.68
CA HIS A 352 6.11 15.29 -12.59
C HIS A 352 6.40 16.58 -11.81
N PRO A 353 5.93 17.76 -12.24
CA PRO A 353 6.21 19.03 -11.56
C PRO A 353 5.91 19.00 -10.05
N LEU A 354 4.80 18.36 -9.65
CA LEU A 354 4.40 18.16 -8.24
C LEU A 354 5.42 17.34 -7.42
N LEU A 355 6.18 16.47 -8.08
CA LEU A 355 7.12 15.55 -7.43
C LEU A 355 8.57 16.04 -7.49
N PHE A 356 8.92 16.98 -8.39
CA PHE A 356 10.31 17.40 -8.59
C PHE A 356 10.95 17.94 -7.31
N LEU A 357 10.27 18.85 -6.61
CA LEU A 357 10.78 19.39 -5.35
C LEU A 357 10.92 18.28 -4.30
N ARG A 358 10.02 17.30 -4.30
CA ARG A 358 10.05 16.19 -3.36
C ARG A 358 11.19 15.23 -3.62
N VAL A 359 11.48 14.94 -4.89
CA VAL A 359 12.68 14.17 -5.27
C VAL A 359 13.93 14.83 -4.72
N LEU A 360 14.06 16.14 -4.91
CA LEU A 360 15.20 16.91 -4.42
C LEU A 360 15.31 16.89 -2.88
N GLN A 361 14.18 17.10 -2.19
CA GLN A 361 14.14 17.06 -0.72
C GLN A 361 14.59 15.69 -0.20
N MET A 362 14.04 14.60 -0.73
CA MET A 362 14.36 13.24 -0.30
C MET A 362 15.84 12.89 -0.53
N CYS A 363 16.44 13.32 -1.65
CA CYS A 363 17.88 13.14 -1.89
C CYS A 363 18.76 13.79 -0.80
N ARG A 364 18.27 14.85 -0.16
CA ARG A 364 19.02 15.68 0.80
C ARG A 364 18.57 15.46 2.24
N TRP A 365 17.74 14.45 2.49
CA TRP A 365 17.35 14.10 3.84
C TRP A 365 18.56 13.72 4.66
N ARG A 366 18.55 14.17 5.92
CA ARG A 366 19.46 13.73 6.95
C ARG A 366 18.66 13.47 8.21
N PHE A 367 18.74 12.25 8.72
CA PHE A 367 18.00 11.90 9.91
C PHE A 367 18.46 12.77 11.11
N PRO A 368 17.55 13.35 11.91
CA PRO A 368 17.96 14.25 12.98
C PRO A 368 18.85 13.58 14.02
N ARG A 369 19.99 14.19 14.35
CA ARG A 369 20.99 13.65 15.29
C ARG A 369 20.48 13.46 16.72
N ASN A 370 19.45 14.22 17.10
CA ASN A 370 18.82 14.18 18.42
C ASN A 370 17.64 13.20 18.51
N ALA A 371 17.28 12.55 17.40
CA ALA A 371 16.26 11.51 17.38
C ALA A 371 16.93 10.13 17.37
N SER A 372 16.27 9.13 17.97
CA SER A 372 16.68 7.74 17.83
C SER A 372 16.56 7.33 16.36
N LEU A 373 17.60 6.69 15.84
CA LEU A 373 17.56 6.11 14.49
C LEU A 373 16.40 5.11 14.38
N PRO A 374 15.77 5.01 13.20
CA PRO A 374 14.58 4.17 13.03
C PRO A 374 14.91 2.68 13.17
N TYR A 375 16.15 2.28 12.90
CA TYR A 375 16.66 0.93 13.15
C TYR A 375 18.19 0.95 13.26
N LYS A 376 18.74 -0.13 13.85
CA LYS A 376 20.18 -0.31 14.01
C LYS A 376 20.85 -0.44 12.63
N GLY A 377 21.84 0.40 12.37
CA GLY A 377 22.56 0.41 11.09
C GLY A 377 21.90 1.25 9.99
N TYR A 378 20.88 2.05 10.32
CA TYR A 378 20.33 3.04 9.39
C TYR A 378 21.43 4.00 8.88
N ARG A 379 21.42 4.24 7.56
CA ARG A 379 22.29 5.20 6.87
C ARG A 379 21.45 6.04 5.93
N ASP A 380 21.63 7.36 5.95
CA ASP A 380 20.90 8.26 5.05
C ASP A 380 21.17 7.93 3.58
N GLU A 381 22.40 7.51 3.24
CA GLU A 381 22.82 7.24 1.86
C GLU A 381 22.00 6.12 1.19
N ASP A 382 21.55 5.14 1.98
CA ASP A 382 20.76 4.01 1.48
C ASP A 382 19.35 4.46 1.08
N TRP A 383 18.89 5.60 1.60
CA TRP A 383 17.55 6.17 1.39
C TRP A 383 17.55 7.37 0.43
N GLU A 384 18.65 7.72 -0.22
CA GLU A 384 18.68 8.90 -1.11
C GLU A 384 17.92 8.69 -2.44
N ASP A 385 18.02 7.49 -3.02
CA ASP A 385 17.33 7.16 -4.27
C ASP A 385 15.81 7.08 -4.05
N ASN A 386 15.03 7.74 -4.90
CA ASN A 386 13.60 7.89 -4.70
C ASN A 386 12.84 8.22 -6.01
N ASP A 387 11.51 8.16 -5.95
CA ASP A 387 10.59 8.46 -7.05
C ASP A 387 9.74 9.73 -6.82
N GLY A 388 10.08 10.51 -5.79
CA GLY A 388 9.37 11.71 -5.35
C GLY A 388 8.30 11.48 -4.28
N ALA A 389 7.94 10.23 -3.99
CA ALA A 389 7.08 9.90 -2.86
C ALA A 389 7.72 8.88 -1.91
N LEU A 390 8.42 7.88 -2.44
CA LEU A 390 9.01 6.79 -1.70
C LEU A 390 10.47 6.59 -2.09
N ASN A 391 11.24 6.02 -1.16
CA ASN A 391 12.64 5.69 -1.36
C ASN A 391 12.75 4.37 -2.13
N THR A 392 13.60 4.29 -3.14
CA THR A 392 13.71 3.13 -4.02
C THR A 392 14.08 1.86 -3.25
N ILE A 393 14.95 1.95 -2.23
CA ILE A 393 15.29 0.82 -1.34
C ILE A 393 14.07 0.26 -0.60
N SER A 394 13.09 1.11 -0.29
CA SER A 394 11.88 0.71 0.43
C SER A 394 10.94 -0.10 -0.44
N MET A 395 11.02 0.05 -1.77
CA MET A 395 10.08 -0.57 -2.69
C MET A 395 10.49 -1.97 -3.11
N THR A 396 11.73 -2.41 -2.92
CA THR A 396 12.22 -3.66 -3.53
C THR A 396 11.51 -4.89 -2.99
N HIS A 397 11.50 -5.06 -1.68
CA HIS A 397 10.93 -6.21 -0.96
C HIS A 397 10.93 -5.88 0.55
N PRO A 398 10.33 -6.71 1.42
CA PRO A 398 10.43 -6.50 2.86
C PRO A 398 11.88 -6.70 3.32
N ARG A 399 12.56 -5.61 3.66
CA ARG A 399 13.97 -5.57 4.10
C ARG A 399 14.09 -5.48 5.61
N LEU A 400 13.10 -4.84 6.24
CA LEU A 400 13.13 -4.49 7.66
C LEU A 400 11.89 -5.06 8.37
N PRO A 401 12.02 -5.54 9.62
CA PRO A 401 13.26 -5.64 10.41
C PRO A 401 14.16 -6.82 9.99
N ILE A 402 13.58 -7.84 9.37
CA ILE A 402 14.28 -9.01 8.84
C ILE A 402 14.07 -9.01 7.32
N GLU A 403 15.14 -9.24 6.58
CA GLU A 403 15.07 -9.27 5.12
C GLU A 403 14.42 -10.57 4.63
N HIS A 404 13.37 -10.44 3.82
CA HIS A 404 12.65 -11.56 3.24
C HIS A 404 13.38 -12.09 1.98
N PRO A 405 13.19 -13.37 1.60
CA PRO A 405 13.78 -13.93 0.39
C PRO A 405 13.44 -13.10 -0.86
N SER A 406 14.47 -12.72 -1.62
CA SER A 406 14.32 -11.83 -2.78
C SER A 406 15.37 -12.10 -3.86
N LEU A 407 15.05 -11.71 -5.10
CA LEU A 407 15.93 -11.76 -6.26
C LEU A 407 15.75 -10.52 -7.12
N LEU A 408 16.87 -9.84 -7.43
CA LEU A 408 16.89 -8.77 -8.43
C LEU A 408 16.78 -9.37 -9.83
N VAL A 409 15.76 -8.95 -10.57
CA VAL A 409 15.52 -9.39 -11.96
C VAL A 409 16.09 -8.35 -12.92
N VAL A 410 17.25 -8.64 -13.51
CA VAL A 410 17.84 -7.82 -14.58
C VAL A 410 17.23 -8.18 -15.93
N ASP A 411 17.05 -9.47 -16.18
CA ASP A 411 16.42 -10.02 -17.37
C ASP A 411 15.38 -11.09 -16.99
N ASP A 412 14.18 -11.03 -17.56
CA ASP A 412 13.09 -11.96 -17.25
C ASP A 412 13.44 -13.41 -17.61
N SER A 413 14.30 -13.61 -18.61
CA SER A 413 14.70 -14.96 -19.05
C SER A 413 15.48 -15.73 -17.99
N THR A 414 16.22 -15.02 -17.14
CA THR A 414 17.12 -15.60 -16.13
C THR A 414 16.40 -16.11 -14.89
N CYS A 415 15.11 -15.79 -14.74
CA CYS A 415 14.31 -16.11 -13.55
C CYS A 415 13.27 -17.23 -13.80
N LEU A 416 13.34 -17.89 -14.96
CA LEU A 416 12.44 -18.98 -15.32
C LEU A 416 13.05 -20.35 -14.96
N PRO A 417 12.30 -21.27 -14.33
CA PRO A 417 10.91 -21.11 -13.87
C PRO A 417 10.81 -20.30 -12.57
N LEU A 418 9.85 -19.36 -12.53
CA LEU A 418 9.55 -18.57 -11.33
C LEU A 418 9.09 -19.48 -10.19
N GLN A 419 9.60 -19.24 -8.98
CA GLN A 419 9.26 -19.96 -7.77
C GLN A 419 8.39 -19.09 -6.85
N PRO A 420 7.36 -19.64 -6.20
CA PRO A 420 6.63 -18.91 -5.17
C PRO A 420 7.49 -18.77 -3.89
N GLY A 421 7.06 -17.91 -2.96
CA GLY A 421 7.76 -17.70 -1.68
C GLY A 421 8.98 -16.76 -1.72
N ILE A 422 9.21 -16.08 -2.85
CA ILE A 422 10.34 -15.16 -3.06
C ILE A 422 9.87 -13.88 -3.76
N TRP A 423 10.44 -12.73 -3.35
CA TRP A 423 10.21 -11.43 -3.97
C TRP A 423 11.12 -11.20 -5.18
N TYR A 424 10.54 -11.20 -6.38
CA TYR A 424 11.24 -10.80 -7.60
C TYR A 424 11.09 -9.30 -7.82
N TYR A 425 12.19 -8.55 -7.79
CA TYR A 425 12.11 -7.10 -7.91
C TYR A 425 12.91 -6.53 -9.08
N LYS A 426 12.40 -5.44 -9.65
CA LYS A 426 13.02 -4.65 -10.72
C LYS A 426 13.08 -3.19 -10.31
N ILE A 427 14.15 -2.50 -10.71
CA ILE A 427 14.25 -1.05 -10.59
C ILE A 427 13.96 -0.43 -11.95
N ILE A 428 12.99 0.48 -12.01
CA ILE A 428 12.53 1.11 -13.26
C ILE A 428 12.58 2.64 -13.13
N GLU A 429 12.91 3.32 -14.23
CA GLU A 429 13.00 4.78 -14.27
C GLU A 429 11.62 5.43 -14.45
N ALA A 430 10.97 5.76 -13.34
CA ALA A 430 9.66 6.38 -13.29
C ALA A 430 9.49 7.12 -11.96
N ASP A 431 8.69 8.19 -11.94
CA ASP A 431 8.26 8.78 -10.68
C ASP A 431 7.02 8.06 -10.13
N HIS A 432 6.63 8.42 -8.91
CA HIS A 432 5.61 7.71 -8.15
C HIS A 432 4.25 7.60 -8.83
N ILE A 433 3.90 8.57 -9.67
CA ILE A 433 2.61 8.63 -10.35
C ILE A 433 2.70 8.29 -11.84
N PHE A 434 3.86 7.86 -12.33
CA PHE A 434 4.08 7.67 -13.76
C PHE A 434 3.15 6.61 -14.38
N PHE A 435 2.84 5.55 -13.62
CA PHE A 435 1.98 4.45 -14.06
C PHE A 435 0.54 4.53 -13.53
N ILE A 436 0.13 5.69 -13.01
CA ILE A 436 -1.23 5.93 -12.50
C ILE A 436 -1.70 7.33 -12.93
N LEU A 437 -2.99 7.63 -12.79
CA LEU A 437 -3.66 8.90 -13.09
C LEU A 437 -3.63 9.39 -14.55
N ASN A 438 -2.50 9.30 -15.26
CA ASN A 438 -2.33 9.78 -16.62
C ASN A 438 -1.58 8.76 -17.49
N ARG A 439 -2.34 8.00 -18.28
CA ARG A 439 -1.81 7.02 -19.23
C ARG A 439 -1.00 7.67 -20.36
N GLU A 440 -1.42 8.83 -20.86
CA GLU A 440 -0.75 9.51 -21.99
C GLU A 440 0.69 9.89 -21.66
N ARG A 441 0.94 10.26 -20.40
CA ARG A 441 2.27 10.63 -19.92
C ARG A 441 3.28 9.48 -20.03
N ALA A 442 2.86 8.27 -19.69
CA ALA A 442 3.70 7.08 -19.78
C ALA A 442 3.63 6.40 -21.15
N GLY A 443 2.58 6.66 -21.93
CA GLY A 443 2.40 6.16 -23.29
C GLY A 443 2.59 4.65 -23.37
N ALA A 444 3.42 4.19 -24.31
CA ALA A 444 3.70 2.77 -24.49
C ALA A 444 4.29 2.07 -23.24
N GLN A 445 5.00 2.80 -22.37
CA GLN A 445 5.58 2.19 -21.16
C GLN A 445 4.48 1.78 -20.16
N PHE A 446 3.39 2.55 -20.09
CA PHE A 446 2.22 2.16 -19.29
C PHE A 446 1.65 0.85 -19.80
N ASP A 447 1.47 0.74 -21.11
CA ASP A 447 0.86 -0.43 -21.70
C ASP A 447 1.72 -1.68 -21.47
N LEU A 448 3.02 -1.59 -21.75
CA LEU A 448 3.98 -2.67 -21.50
C LEU A 448 4.01 -3.09 -20.03
N MET A 449 3.90 -2.15 -19.09
CA MET A 449 3.92 -2.44 -17.66
C MET A 449 2.70 -3.26 -17.25
N TYR A 450 1.49 -2.75 -17.49
CA TYR A 450 0.26 -3.45 -17.07
C TYR A 450 0.00 -4.72 -17.87
N ASP A 451 0.30 -4.73 -19.18
CA ASP A 451 0.16 -5.95 -19.98
C ASP A 451 1.12 -7.03 -19.47
N GLY A 452 2.36 -6.66 -19.13
CA GLY A 452 3.32 -7.59 -18.52
C GLY A 452 2.87 -8.12 -17.17
N ILE A 453 2.33 -7.27 -16.28
CA ILE A 453 1.80 -7.68 -14.97
C ILE A 453 0.60 -8.62 -15.15
N PHE A 454 -0.36 -8.26 -16.01
CA PHE A 454 -1.59 -9.03 -16.17
C PHE A 454 -1.32 -10.35 -16.88
N GLN A 455 -0.50 -10.38 -17.93
CA GLN A 455 -0.04 -11.62 -18.54
C GLN A 455 0.65 -12.53 -17.53
N ARG A 456 1.43 -11.99 -16.60
CA ARG A 456 2.05 -12.78 -15.54
C ARG A 456 1.01 -13.36 -14.58
N CYS A 457 0.03 -12.56 -14.15
CA CYS A 457 -1.09 -13.06 -13.34
C CYS A 457 -1.80 -14.22 -14.05
N ARG A 458 -2.09 -14.07 -15.34
CA ARG A 458 -2.75 -15.09 -16.18
C ARG A 458 -1.89 -16.33 -16.40
N LYS A 459 -0.56 -16.21 -16.45
CA LYS A 459 0.35 -17.38 -16.50
C LYS A 459 0.34 -18.18 -15.20
N HIS A 460 0.08 -17.54 -14.06
CA HIS A 460 0.05 -18.18 -12.74
C HIS A 460 -1.37 -18.50 -12.25
N MET A 461 -2.28 -18.82 -13.18
CA MET A 461 -3.67 -19.19 -12.86
C MET A 461 -3.80 -20.40 -11.95
N PHE A 462 -2.79 -21.30 -11.94
CA PHE A 462 -2.83 -22.52 -11.15
C PHE A 462 -1.56 -22.67 -10.32
N ARG A 463 -1.73 -23.13 -9.09
CA ARG A 463 -0.62 -23.70 -8.32
C ARG A 463 -0.16 -24.95 -9.06
N SER A 464 1.11 -24.99 -9.47
CA SER A 464 1.73 -26.24 -9.86
C SER A 464 1.68 -27.17 -8.66
N ARG A 465 0.70 -28.08 -8.59
CA ARG A 465 0.68 -29.18 -7.62
C ARG A 465 1.83 -30.12 -7.99
N THR A 466 3.03 -29.81 -7.53
CA THR A 466 4.04 -30.84 -7.34
C THR A 466 3.96 -31.21 -5.87
N PRO A 467 3.42 -32.39 -5.50
CA PRO A 467 3.57 -32.89 -4.14
C PRO A 467 5.08 -32.99 -3.88
N ALA A 468 5.55 -32.34 -2.82
CA ALA A 468 6.86 -32.67 -2.26
C ALA A 468 6.76 -34.12 -1.76
N LEU A 469 7.12 -35.08 -2.62
CA LEU A 469 7.42 -36.42 -2.20
C LEU A 469 8.65 -36.33 -1.30
N CYS A 470 8.44 -36.42 0.01
CA CYS A 470 9.47 -36.78 0.95
C CYS A 470 10.08 -38.11 0.49
N SER A 471 11.23 -38.07 -0.16
CA SER A 471 12.15 -39.19 -0.16
C SER A 471 13.12 -38.99 0.99
N GLU A 472 12.78 -39.56 2.15
CA GLU A 472 13.79 -39.93 3.13
C GLU A 472 14.72 -40.95 2.47
N SER A 473 15.95 -40.54 2.20
CA SER A 473 17.06 -41.47 2.03
C SER A 473 18.25 -40.89 2.78
N SER A 474 18.36 -41.34 4.02
CA SER A 474 19.49 -41.11 4.92
C SER A 474 20.79 -41.48 4.21
N GLN A 475 21.67 -40.51 4.00
CA GLN A 475 23.08 -40.77 3.76
C GLN A 475 23.88 -40.29 4.96
N LEU A 476 24.40 -41.28 5.68
CA LEU A 476 25.39 -41.17 6.74
C LEU A 476 26.64 -40.44 6.23
N LEU A 477 27.02 -39.34 6.89
CA LEU A 477 28.35 -38.76 6.82
C LEU A 477 29.29 -39.53 7.77
N PRO A 478 30.45 -40.02 7.32
CA PRO A 478 31.43 -40.64 8.22
C PRO A 478 32.23 -39.56 8.96
N GLN A 479 32.14 -39.60 10.30
CA GLN A 479 33.08 -38.92 11.20
C GLN A 479 34.42 -39.66 11.17
N ASN A 480 35.51 -38.97 10.83
CA ASN A 480 36.87 -39.37 11.21
C ASN A 480 37.69 -38.10 11.48
N PHE A 481 37.81 -37.73 12.75
CA PHE A 481 38.89 -36.88 13.26
C PHE A 481 39.73 -37.74 14.20
N GLN A 482 40.92 -38.15 13.73
CA GLN A 482 41.96 -38.73 14.57
C GLN A 482 42.83 -37.60 15.12
N THR A 483 42.93 -37.57 16.44
CA THR A 483 43.82 -36.76 17.26
C THR A 483 45.23 -37.36 17.19
N THR A 484 46.21 -36.61 16.68
CA THR A 484 47.63 -36.96 16.80
C THR A 484 48.23 -36.20 17.98
N GLN A 485 48.60 -36.94 19.03
CA GLN A 485 49.48 -36.44 20.07
C GLN A 485 50.91 -36.30 19.54
N VAL A 486 51.57 -35.20 19.91
CA VAL A 486 53.02 -35.01 19.75
C VAL A 486 53.68 -35.34 21.09
N GLY A 487 54.58 -36.31 21.06
CA GLY A 487 55.61 -36.52 22.07
C GLY A 487 56.95 -36.67 21.34
N GLY A 488 57.91 -35.81 21.67
CA GLY A 488 59.24 -35.75 21.04
C GLY A 488 59.70 -34.31 20.88
#